data_AF-A0A2E0RX83-F1
#
_entry.id   AF-A0A2E0RX83-F1
#
_cell.length_a   1.000
_cell.length_b   1.000
_cell.length_c   1.000
_cell.angle_alpha   90.00
_cell.angle_beta   90.00
_cell.angle_gamma   90.00
#
_symmetry.space_group_name_H-M   'P 1'
#
loop_
_entity.id
_entity.type
_entity.pdbx_description
1 polymer ?
#
loop_
_entity_poly.entity_id
_entity_poly.type
_entity_poly.pdbx_seq_one_letter_code
_entity_poly.pdbx_strand_id
1 'polypeptide(L)'
;MAEQPEPDVAPDTDPDAGPDAGSTPGAADRALPDPGYDDAISAHEERLADARRYAIEAGRRKGGLAGAAMAGAMFAVADIVDGPKKDDKPVTVESATDPDDVDRDGIEMRVGEVDVGSPALPSLDPVTERAARKPPQV
;
A
#
# COMPACT_ATOMS: atom_id res chain seq x y z
N MET A 1 -63.71 41.74 -23.65
CA MET A 1 -62.53 41.50 -22.79
C MET A 1 -62.75 40.15 -22.13
N ALA A 2 -62.11 39.11 -22.65
CA ALA A 2 -62.18 37.75 -22.12
C ALA A 2 -60.75 37.38 -21.72
N GLU A 3 -60.49 37.42 -20.42
CA GLU A 3 -59.23 37.07 -19.79
C GLU A 3 -59.23 35.54 -19.62
N GLN A 4 -58.29 34.85 -20.25
CA GLN A 4 -58.10 33.41 -20.07
C GLN A 4 -57.39 33.16 -18.74
N PRO A 5 -57.82 32.19 -17.91
CA PRO A 5 -57.04 31.78 -16.76
C PRO A 5 -55.87 30.88 -17.19
N GLU A 6 -54.67 31.26 -16.76
CA GLU A 6 -53.39 30.52 -16.87
C GLU A 6 -53.50 29.08 -16.31
N PRO A 7 -52.82 28.09 -16.89
CA PRO A 7 -52.78 26.73 -16.34
C PRO A 7 -51.85 26.64 -15.12
N ASP A 8 -52.41 26.06 -14.07
CA ASP A 8 -51.80 25.71 -12.78
C ASP A 8 -50.57 24.80 -12.97
N VAL A 9 -49.38 25.28 -12.60
CA VAL A 9 -48.13 24.49 -12.62
C VAL A 9 -48.10 23.66 -11.35
N ALA A 10 -48.38 22.36 -11.48
CA ALA A 10 -48.17 21.39 -10.41
C ALA A 10 -46.66 21.28 -10.08
N PRO A 11 -46.28 21.14 -8.81
CA PRO A 11 -44.88 20.94 -8.45
C PRO A 11 -44.42 19.53 -8.86
N ASP A 12 -43.40 19.48 -9.72
CA ASP A 12 -42.62 18.29 -10.04
C ASP A 12 -42.12 17.66 -8.74
N THR A 13 -42.71 16.53 -8.38
CA THR A 13 -42.25 15.68 -7.28
C THR A 13 -41.31 14.64 -7.87
N ASP A 14 -40.01 14.87 -7.74
CA ASP A 14 -38.96 13.91 -8.06
C ASP A 14 -39.20 12.59 -7.27
N PRO A 15 -39.43 11.44 -7.93
CA PRO A 15 -39.68 10.18 -7.25
C PRO A 15 -38.41 9.33 -7.12
N ASP A 16 -37.25 9.95 -6.89
CA ASP A 16 -35.97 9.23 -6.73
C ASP A 16 -35.30 9.46 -5.37
N ALA A 17 -36.10 9.43 -4.30
CA ALA A 17 -35.61 9.26 -2.94
C ALA A 17 -35.55 7.74 -2.62
N GLY A 18 -34.57 7.06 -3.22
CA GLY A 18 -34.16 5.73 -2.79
C GLY A 18 -33.59 5.75 -1.37
N PRO A 19 -33.72 4.65 -0.59
CA PRO A 19 -33.28 4.61 0.79
C PRO A 19 -31.77 4.79 0.88
N ASP A 20 -31.34 5.64 1.82
CA ASP A 20 -29.96 5.87 2.25
C ASP A 20 -29.30 4.54 2.59
N ALA A 21 -28.68 3.92 1.58
CA ALA A 21 -27.86 2.74 1.72
C ALA A 21 -26.59 3.19 2.42
N GLY A 22 -26.54 2.94 3.74
CA GLY A 22 -25.43 3.25 4.60
C GLY A 22 -24.10 3.01 3.88
N SER A 23 -23.37 4.10 3.68
CA SER A 23 -22.05 4.11 3.08
C SER A 23 -21.13 3.17 3.87
N THR A 24 -21.01 1.92 3.43
CA THR A 24 -19.90 1.06 3.85
C THR A 24 -18.62 1.77 3.46
N PRO A 25 -17.69 2.04 4.39
CA PRO A 25 -16.43 2.70 4.07
C PRO A 25 -15.68 1.80 3.09
N GLY A 26 -15.68 2.19 1.81
CA GLY A 26 -14.95 1.49 0.76
C GLY A 26 -13.45 1.67 0.95
N ALA A 27 -12.64 0.90 0.24
CA ALA A 27 -11.17 0.94 0.29
C ALA A 27 -10.51 2.31 0.02
N ALA A 28 -11.30 3.34 -0.30
CA ALA A 28 -10.90 4.75 -0.39
C ALA A 28 -10.86 5.47 0.97
N ASP A 29 -11.48 4.93 2.03
CA ASP A 29 -11.37 5.41 3.43
C ASP A 29 -10.07 4.94 4.11
N ARG A 30 -9.10 4.50 3.30
CA ARG A 30 -7.77 4.06 3.74
C ARG A 30 -7.12 5.21 4.49
N ALA A 31 -6.86 4.97 5.79
CA ALA A 31 -6.39 5.93 6.78
C ALA A 31 -5.46 7.00 6.18
N LEU A 32 -5.81 8.26 6.41
CA LEU A 32 -4.85 9.35 6.25
C LEU A 32 -3.58 8.98 7.03
N PRO A 33 -2.38 9.29 6.50
CA PRO A 33 -1.15 9.06 7.25
C PRO A 33 -1.28 9.69 8.63
N ASP A 34 -0.82 8.96 9.65
CA ASP A 34 -0.93 9.35 11.05
C ASP A 34 -0.38 10.80 11.22
N PRO A 35 -1.01 11.68 12.01
CA PRO A 35 -0.51 13.04 12.22
C PRO A 35 0.87 12.95 12.92
N GLY A 36 1.94 12.96 12.13
CA GLY A 36 3.31 12.68 12.57
C GLY A 36 4.12 11.77 11.63
N TYR A 37 3.49 11.15 10.62
CA TYR A 37 4.17 10.38 9.59
C TYR A 37 5.22 11.22 8.84
N ASP A 38 4.85 12.45 8.46
CA ASP A 38 5.74 13.38 7.77
C ASP A 38 6.93 13.81 8.66
N ASP A 39 6.69 14.00 9.96
CA ASP A 39 7.75 14.33 10.92
C ASP A 39 8.73 13.16 11.12
N ALA A 40 8.20 11.92 11.18
CA ALA A 40 9.01 10.72 11.32
C ALA A 40 9.88 10.46 10.07
N ILE A 41 9.32 10.68 8.88
CA ILE A 41 10.09 10.63 7.62
C ILE A 41 11.17 11.69 7.63
N SER A 42 10.83 12.94 7.94
CA SER A 42 11.77 14.06 7.95
C SER A 42 12.95 13.80 8.89
N ALA A 43 12.67 13.35 10.13
CA ALA A 43 13.71 13.01 11.10
C ALA A 43 14.57 11.80 10.68
N HIS A 44 14.02 10.87 9.90
CA HIS A 44 14.79 9.75 9.33
C HIS A 44 15.70 10.23 8.20
N GLU A 45 15.21 11.09 7.32
CA GLU A 45 15.99 11.65 6.22
C GLU A 45 17.13 12.56 6.69
N GLU A 46 16.90 13.35 7.74
CA GLU A 46 17.96 14.14 8.39
C GLU A 46 19.10 13.25 8.90
N ARG A 47 18.78 12.15 9.60
CA ARG A 47 19.79 11.19 10.09
C ARG A 47 20.59 10.57 8.94
N LEU A 48 19.93 10.22 7.84
CA LEU A 48 20.60 9.67 6.66
C LEU A 48 21.50 10.70 5.98
N ALA A 49 21.06 11.96 5.89
CA ALA A 49 21.84 13.04 5.31
C ALA A 49 23.11 13.30 6.13
N ASP A 50 23.01 13.27 7.45
CA ASP A 50 24.16 13.43 8.35
C ASP A 50 25.14 12.26 8.24
N ALA A 51 24.63 11.02 8.21
CA ALA A 51 25.47 9.83 8.00
C ALA A 51 26.22 9.89 6.65
N ARG A 52 25.55 10.32 5.58
CA ARG A 52 26.15 10.51 4.25
C ARG A 52 27.24 11.57 4.26
N ARG A 53 27.00 12.73 4.89
CA ARG A 53 28.01 13.81 5.03
C ARG A 53 29.23 13.33 5.79
N TYR A 54 29.03 12.65 6.92
CA TYR A 54 30.12 12.11 7.73
C TYR A 54 30.98 11.11 6.94
N ALA A 55 30.36 10.20 6.20
CA ALA A 55 31.08 9.21 5.39
C ALA A 55 31.89 9.85 4.26
N ILE A 56 31.35 10.87 3.58
CA ILE A 56 32.06 11.61 2.53
C ILE A 56 33.26 12.36 3.12
N GLU A 57 33.10 12.99 4.29
CA GLU A 57 34.20 13.68 4.97
C GLU A 57 35.28 12.68 5.43
N ALA A 58 34.89 11.54 5.98
CA ALA A 58 35.80 10.47 6.34
C ALA A 58 36.53 9.92 5.11
N GLY A 59 35.83 9.74 3.99
CA GLY A 59 36.41 9.38 2.70
C GLY A 59 37.42 10.43 2.23
N ARG A 60 37.08 11.72 2.35
CA ARG A 60 37.99 12.82 2.03
C ARG A 60 39.25 12.80 2.89
N ARG A 61 39.11 12.53 4.19
CA ARG A 61 40.23 12.46 5.13
C ARG A 61 41.17 11.29 4.83
N LYS A 62 40.63 10.14 4.41
CA LYS A 62 41.40 8.91 4.15
C LYS A 62 42.03 8.86 2.76
N GLY A 63 41.35 9.40 1.74
CA GLY A 63 41.77 9.26 0.34
C GLY A 63 41.64 10.52 -0.49
N GLY A 64 41.50 11.70 0.13
CA GLY A 64 41.33 12.97 -0.57
C GLY A 64 40.06 12.99 -1.43
N LEU A 65 40.13 13.69 -2.56
CA LEU A 65 38.98 13.79 -3.48
C LEU A 65 38.49 12.41 -3.97
N ALA A 66 39.42 11.48 -4.25
CA ALA A 66 39.09 10.13 -4.68
C ALA A 66 38.35 9.35 -3.58
N GLY A 67 38.78 9.47 -2.32
CA GLY A 67 38.09 8.82 -1.20
C GLY A 67 36.70 9.38 -0.95
N ALA A 68 36.50 10.69 -1.12
CA ALA A 68 35.17 11.30 -1.07
C ALA A 68 34.24 10.80 -2.19
N ALA A 69 34.77 10.70 -3.41
CA ALA A 69 34.03 10.18 -4.56
C ALA A 69 33.64 8.70 -4.36
N MET A 70 34.56 7.87 -3.86
CA MET A 70 34.27 6.46 -3.56
C MET A 70 33.22 6.31 -2.46
N ALA A 71 33.25 7.14 -1.41
CA ALA A 71 32.21 7.14 -0.39
C ALA A 71 30.84 7.54 -0.97
N GLY A 72 30.79 8.54 -1.85
CA GLY A 72 29.58 8.91 -2.57
C GLY A 72 29.07 7.79 -3.49
N ALA A 73 29.97 7.11 -4.21
CA ALA A 73 29.62 6.00 -5.09
C ALA A 73 29.01 4.82 -4.33
N MET A 74 29.48 4.52 -3.12
CA MET A 74 28.91 3.46 -2.29
C MET A 74 27.47 3.74 -1.87
N PHE A 75 27.09 5.00 -1.67
CA PHE A 75 25.68 5.35 -1.43
C PHE A 75 24.81 5.16 -2.67
N ALA A 76 25.31 5.55 -3.85
CA ALA A 76 24.58 5.30 -5.10
C ALA A 76 24.39 3.80 -5.36
N VAL A 77 25.37 2.96 -5.02
CA VAL A 77 25.24 1.49 -5.11
C VAL A 77 24.21 0.97 -4.12
N ALA A 78 24.19 1.47 -2.88
CA ALA A 78 23.18 1.09 -1.89
C ALA A 78 21.76 1.43 -2.38
N ASP A 79 21.57 2.64 -2.91
CA ASP A 79 20.28 3.08 -3.46
C ASP A 79 19.82 2.18 -4.63
N ILE A 80 20.74 1.66 -5.45
CA ILE A 80 20.42 0.73 -6.54
C ILE A 80 20.03 -0.66 -6.00
N VAL A 81 20.74 -1.15 -4.98
CA VAL A 81 20.53 -2.49 -4.40
C VAL A 81 19.23 -2.55 -3.61
N ASP A 82 18.98 -1.56 -2.76
CA ASP A 82 17.77 -1.49 -1.94
C ASP A 82 16.54 -1.09 -2.78
N GLY A 83 16.77 -0.50 -3.95
CA GLY A 83 15.73 -0.08 -4.88
C GLY A 83 15.03 1.22 -4.43
N PRO A 84 14.13 1.77 -5.26
CA PRO A 84 13.35 2.93 -4.88
C PRO A 84 12.59 2.64 -3.59
N LYS A 85 12.65 3.57 -2.62
CA LYS A 85 11.84 3.51 -1.38
C LYS A 85 10.41 3.19 -1.80
N LYS A 86 9.95 1.98 -1.50
CA LYS A 86 8.55 1.63 -1.74
C LYS A 86 7.75 2.42 -0.74
N ASP A 87 6.70 3.11 -1.20
CA ASP A 87 5.68 3.58 -0.27
C ASP A 87 5.27 2.39 0.59
N ASP A 88 5.29 2.56 1.91
CA ASP A 88 4.78 1.59 2.87
C ASP A 88 3.27 1.48 2.63
N LYS A 89 2.90 0.76 1.56
CA LYS A 89 1.56 0.24 1.41
C LYS A 89 1.35 -0.65 2.64
N PRO A 90 0.23 -0.51 3.36
CA PRO A 90 -0.09 -1.44 4.42
C PRO A 90 -0.04 -2.85 3.82
N VAL A 91 0.98 -3.61 4.20
CA VAL A 91 1.08 -5.02 3.85
C VAL A 91 0.06 -5.70 4.74
N THR A 92 -1.17 -5.83 4.23
CA THR A 92 -2.14 -6.76 4.81
C THR A 92 -1.55 -8.14 4.63
N VAL A 93 -0.97 -8.68 5.69
CA VAL A 93 -0.63 -10.09 5.75
C VAL A 93 -1.93 -10.78 6.08
N GLU A 94 -2.56 -11.39 5.08
CA GLU A 94 -3.67 -12.32 5.32
C GLU A 94 -3.15 -13.40 6.28
N SER A 95 -3.54 -13.29 7.54
CA SER A 95 -3.30 -14.36 8.49
C SER A 95 -4.30 -15.45 8.17
N ALA A 96 -3.93 -16.72 8.36
CA ALA A 96 -4.87 -17.84 8.23
C ALA A 96 -6.10 -17.74 9.17
N THR A 97 -6.19 -16.71 10.01
CA THR A 97 -7.32 -16.44 10.91
C THR A 97 -8.15 -15.23 10.46
N ASP A 98 -7.85 -14.62 9.31
CA ASP A 98 -8.71 -13.58 8.75
C ASP A 98 -10.06 -14.18 8.32
N PRO A 99 -11.16 -13.43 8.47
CA PRO A 99 -12.49 -13.91 8.13
C PRO A 99 -12.72 -14.04 6.61
N ASP A 100 -11.79 -13.54 5.78
CA ASP A 100 -11.86 -13.52 4.32
C ASP A 100 -10.61 -14.19 3.69
N ASP A 101 -10.24 -15.39 4.14
CA ASP A 101 -9.09 -16.15 3.61
C ASP A 101 -9.45 -16.80 2.28
N VAL A 102 -9.02 -16.20 1.16
CA VAL A 102 -9.35 -16.66 -0.19
C VAL A 102 -8.90 -18.10 -0.45
N ASP A 103 -7.79 -18.54 0.16
CA ASP A 103 -7.30 -19.90 0.00
C ASP A 103 -8.23 -20.92 0.68
N ARG A 104 -8.89 -20.54 1.78
CA ARG A 104 -9.87 -21.38 2.49
C ARG A 104 -11.28 -21.27 1.94
N ASP A 105 -11.71 -20.06 1.64
CA ASP A 105 -13.12 -19.75 1.41
C ASP A 105 -13.45 -19.71 -0.08
N GLY A 106 -12.43 -19.55 -0.94
CA GLY A 106 -12.62 -19.32 -2.37
C GLY A 106 -13.20 -17.93 -2.65
N ILE A 107 -13.51 -17.67 -3.92
CA ILE A 107 -14.19 -16.44 -4.34
C ILE A 107 -15.32 -16.77 -5.31
N GLU A 108 -16.47 -16.12 -5.14
CA GLU A 108 -17.59 -16.14 -6.10
C GLU A 108 -18.11 -14.72 -6.29
N MET A 109 -18.17 -14.25 -7.53
CA MET A 109 -18.72 -12.95 -7.87
C MET A 109 -19.37 -12.94 -9.24
N ARG A 110 -20.38 -12.08 -9.41
CA ARG A 110 -21.07 -11.85 -10.68
C ARG A 110 -20.59 -10.55 -11.32
N VAL A 111 -20.12 -10.62 -12.56
CA VAL A 111 -19.75 -9.46 -13.38
C VAL A 111 -20.74 -9.35 -14.54
N GLY A 112 -21.74 -8.47 -14.39
CA GLY A 112 -22.87 -8.39 -15.33
C GLY A 112 -23.72 -9.66 -15.26
N GLU A 113 -23.73 -10.44 -16.34
CA GLU A 113 -24.43 -11.74 -16.42
C GLU A 113 -23.50 -12.96 -16.27
N VAL A 114 -22.20 -12.74 -16.05
CA VAL A 114 -21.20 -13.81 -15.97
C VAL A 114 -20.83 -14.09 -14.52
N ASP A 115 -20.96 -15.35 -14.11
CA ASP A 115 -20.49 -15.82 -12.81
C ASP A 115 -19.00 -16.21 -12.91
N VAL A 116 -18.17 -15.59 -12.08
CA VAL A 116 -16.72 -15.77 -12.01
C VAL A 116 -16.35 -16.19 -10.60
N GLY A 117 -15.63 -17.29 -10.46
CA GLY A 117 -15.18 -17.75 -9.16
C GLY A 117 -13.99 -18.69 -9.21
N SER A 118 -13.37 -18.87 -8.05
CA SER A 118 -12.32 -19.84 -7.80
C SER A 118 -12.67 -20.61 -6.54
N PRO A 119 -12.69 -21.96 -6.57
CA PRO A 119 -12.97 -22.75 -5.38
C PRO A 119 -11.82 -22.66 -4.37
N ALA A 120 -12.14 -22.96 -3.12
CA ALA A 120 -11.18 -23.12 -2.03
C ALA A 120 -10.06 -24.13 -2.38
N LEU A 121 -8.85 -23.87 -1.90
CA LEU A 121 -7.71 -24.76 -2.05
C LEU A 121 -7.75 -25.91 -1.03
N PRO A 122 -7.24 -27.10 -1.40
CA PRO A 122 -7.11 -28.20 -0.44
C PRO A 122 -6.08 -27.83 0.65
N SER A 123 -6.46 -28.02 1.91
CA SER A 123 -5.56 -27.78 3.04
C SER A 123 -4.38 -28.77 3.00
N LEU A 124 -3.17 -28.23 3.06
CA LEU A 124 -1.94 -29.02 3.15
C LEU A 124 -1.60 -29.28 4.61
N ASP A 125 -1.03 -30.46 4.89
CA ASP A 125 -0.49 -30.76 6.21
C ASP A 125 0.66 -29.80 6.57
N PRO A 126 0.78 -29.41 7.85
CA PRO A 126 1.85 -28.53 8.28
C PRO A 126 3.21 -29.17 8.04
N VAL A 127 4.16 -28.40 7.50
CA VAL A 127 5.53 -28.88 7.28
C VAL A 127 6.22 -29.04 8.63
N THR A 128 6.34 -30.28 9.11
CA THR A 128 6.94 -30.63 10.40
C THR A 128 8.47 -30.80 10.33
N GLU A 129 9.04 -31.01 9.15
CA GLU A 129 10.47 -31.24 8.96
C GLU A 129 11.12 -30.05 8.24
N ARG A 130 11.81 -29.19 8.98
CA ARG A 130 12.77 -28.25 8.37
C ARG A 130 14.09 -28.98 8.15
N ALA A 131 14.37 -29.37 6.92
CA ALA A 131 15.70 -29.84 6.55
C ALA A 131 16.72 -28.71 6.80
N ALA A 132 17.57 -28.89 7.81
CA ALA A 132 18.68 -27.99 8.08
C ALA A 132 19.59 -27.98 6.84
N ARG A 133 19.55 -26.89 6.07
CA ARG A 133 20.48 -26.70 4.96
C ARG A 133 21.89 -26.69 5.55
N LYS A 134 22.70 -27.70 5.21
CA LYS A 134 24.12 -27.73 5.55
C LYS A 134 24.77 -26.48 4.91
N PRO A 135 25.46 -25.63 5.68
CA PRO A 135 26.15 -24.49 5.10
C PRO A 135 27.19 -24.96 4.08
N PRO A 136 27.42 -24.20 2.98
CA PRO A 136 28.41 -24.54 1.99
C PRO A 136 29.78 -24.65 2.68
N GLN A 137 30.44 -25.79 2.51
CA GLN A 137 31.82 -25.96 2.95
C GLN A 137 32.70 -25.18 1.96
N VAL A 138 33.38 -24.15 2.47
CA VAL A 138 34.45 -23.43 1.78
C VAL A 138 35.76 -24.19 1.97
#